data_AF-A0A328AF66-F1
#
_entry.id   AF-A0A328AF66-F1
#
_cell.length_a   1.000
_cell.length_b   1.000
_cell.length_c   1.000
_cell.angle_alpha   90.00
_cell.angle_beta   90.00
_cell.angle_gamma   90.00
#
_symmetry.space_group_name_H-M   'P 1'
#
loop_
_entity.id
_entity.type
_entity.pdbx_description
1 polymer ?
#
loop_
_entity_poly.entity_id
_entity_poly.type
_entity_poly.pdbx_seq_one_letter_code
_entity_poly.pdbx_strand_id
1 'polypeptide(L)'
;MAGAASDYHRGDMDIAEQVSTFELFNALTKWGSLFVGALLLFLTLWFCTPAGFLGAAIATAVVVGLGVFLLRDKPEAAAAH
;
A
#
# COMPACT_ATOMS: atom_id res chain seq x y z
N MET A 1 -31.21 23.77 -9.23
CA MET A 1 -30.29 24.75 -8.63
C MET A 1 -29.10 24.94 -9.56
N ALA A 2 -29.27 25.70 -10.65
CA ALA A 2 -28.15 26.09 -11.49
C ALA A 2 -27.68 27.46 -11.00
N GLY A 3 -26.73 27.46 -10.06
CA GLY A 3 -26.05 28.68 -9.63
C GLY A 3 -25.21 29.24 -10.77
N ALA A 4 -25.02 30.57 -10.78
CA ALA A 4 -24.24 31.29 -11.77
C ALA A 4 -22.92 30.58 -12.09
N ALA A 5 -22.57 30.47 -13.38
CA ALA A 5 -21.29 29.94 -13.81
C ALA A 5 -20.19 30.79 -13.16
N SER A 6 -19.53 30.25 -12.14
CA SER A 6 -18.34 30.84 -11.56
C SER A 6 -17.30 30.96 -12.67
N ASP A 7 -16.64 32.12 -12.79
CA ASP A 7 -15.50 32.27 -13.70
C ASP A 7 -14.48 31.18 -13.34
N TYR A 8 -14.33 30.21 -14.23
CA TYR A 8 -13.42 29.09 -14.02
C TYR A 8 -11.99 29.62 -14.08
N HIS A 9 -11.30 29.59 -12.94
CA HIS A 9 -9.87 29.86 -12.87
C HIS A 9 -9.11 28.54 -12.87
N ARG A 10 -8.32 28.32 -13.93
CA ARG A 10 -7.52 27.12 -14.09
C ARG A 10 -6.53 27.01 -12.93
N GLY A 11 -6.64 25.95 -12.13
CA GLY A 11 -5.73 25.65 -11.02
C GLY A 11 -6.26 26.01 -9.64
N ASP A 12 -7.35 26.78 -9.56
CA ASP A 12 -7.95 27.18 -8.27
C ASP A 12 -9.05 26.22 -7.80
N MET A 13 -9.20 25.08 -8.48
CA MET A 13 -10.12 24.02 -8.07
C MET A 13 -9.59 23.36 -6.81
N ASP A 14 -10.44 23.23 -5.79
CA ASP A 14 -10.13 22.43 -4.60
C ASP A 14 -9.91 20.96 -4.99
N ILE A 15 -8.78 20.40 -4.56
CA ILE A 15 -8.36 19.02 -4.84
C ILE A 15 -8.26 18.14 -3.59
N ALA A 16 -8.78 18.59 -2.44
CA ALA A 16 -8.63 17.87 -1.17
C ALA A 16 -9.11 16.41 -1.25
N GLU A 17 -10.25 16.16 -1.91
CA GLU A 17 -10.80 14.81 -2.06
C GLU A 17 -9.94 13.92 -2.97
N GLN A 18 -9.38 14.51 -4.04
CA GLN A 18 -8.52 13.82 -5.00
C GLN A 18 -7.18 13.43 -4.35
N VAL A 19 -6.63 14.31 -3.50
CA VAL A 19 -5.41 14.02 -2.72
C VAL A 19 -5.67 12.86 -1.76
N SER A 20 -6.74 12.92 -0.96
CA SER A 20 -7.15 11.84 -0.05
C SER A 20 -7.31 10.50 -0.77
N THR A 21 -7.98 10.51 -1.93
CA THR A 21 -8.17 9.30 -2.76
C THR A 21 -6.83 8.74 -3.25
N PHE A 22 -5.89 9.61 -3.65
CA PHE A 22 -4.57 9.18 -4.12
C PHE A 22 -3.70 8.63 -2.99
N GLU A 23 -3.78 9.21 -1.79
CA GLU A 23 -3.11 8.69 -0.59
C GLU A 23 -3.61 7.28 -0.25
N LEU A 24 -4.94 7.07 -0.29
CA LEU A 24 -5.52 5.75 -0.11
C LEU A 24 -5.02 4.75 -1.17
N PHE A 25 -5.01 5.14 -2.45
CA PHE A 25 -4.50 4.30 -3.53
C PHE A 25 -3.04 3.89 -3.30
N ASN A 26 -2.19 4.83 -2.88
CA ASN A 26 -0.79 4.56 -2.59
C ASN A 26 -0.65 3.61 -1.39
N ALA A 27 -1.42 3.83 -0.31
CA ALA A 27 -1.42 2.94 0.84
C ALA A 27 -1.84 1.51 0.46
N LEU A 28 -2.92 1.36 -0.32
CA LEU A 28 -3.40 0.06 -0.80
C LEU A 28 -2.38 -0.62 -1.70
N THR A 29 -1.73 0.10 -2.61
CA THR A 29 -0.72 -0.49 -3.51
C THR A 29 0.53 -0.91 -2.73
N LYS A 30 1.00 -0.05 -1.83
CA LYS A 30 2.19 -0.29 -0.99
C LYS A 30 2.02 -1.51 -0.09
N TRP A 31 0.92 -1.57 0.67
CA TRP A 31 0.68 -2.67 1.60
C TRP A 31 0.07 -3.91 0.93
N GLY A 32 -0.78 -3.70 -0.08
CA GLY A 32 -1.41 -4.79 -0.84
C GLY A 32 -0.41 -5.61 -1.64
N SER A 33 0.60 -4.98 -2.24
CA SER A 33 1.67 -5.72 -2.94
C SER A 33 2.47 -6.63 -2.00
N LEU A 34 2.81 -6.16 -0.79
CA LEU A 34 3.44 -6.99 0.23
C LEU A 34 2.54 -8.17 0.62
N PHE A 35 1.25 -7.93 0.86
CA PHE A 35 0.29 -8.98 1.21
C PHE A 35 0.20 -10.05 0.13
N VAL A 36 -0.01 -9.65 -1.13
CA VAL A 36 -0.12 -10.59 -2.26
C VAL A 36 1.17 -11.38 -2.44
N GLY A 37 2.32 -10.71 -2.40
CA GLY A 37 3.63 -11.36 -2.52
C GLY A 37 3.90 -12.37 -1.40
N ALA A 38 3.62 -12.00 -0.14
CA ALA A 38 3.78 -12.88 1.01
C ALA A 38 2.82 -14.07 0.98
N LEU A 39 1.57 -13.86 0.59
CA LEU A 39 0.59 -14.93 0.45
C LEU A 39 1.00 -15.93 -0.63
N LEU A 40 1.45 -15.44 -1.79
CA LEU A 40 1.96 -16.30 -2.87
C LEU A 40 3.17 -17.10 -2.41
N LEU A 41 4.16 -16.45 -1.78
CA LEU A 41 5.33 -17.12 -1.22
C LEU A 41 4.93 -18.24 -0.24
N PHE A 42 4.01 -17.95 0.68
CA PHE A 42 3.54 -18.91 1.67
C PHE A 42 2.89 -20.14 1.03
N LEU A 43 1.95 -19.92 0.11
CA LEU A 43 1.23 -21.00 -0.57
C LEU A 43 2.19 -21.81 -1.46
N THR A 44 3.13 -21.16 -2.15
CA THR A 44 4.14 -21.85 -2.96
C THR A 44 5.06 -22.70 -2.09
N LEU A 45 5.58 -22.18 -0.97
CA LEU A 45 6.45 -22.96 -0.09
C LEU A 45 5.69 -24.12 0.56
N TRP A 46 4.45 -23.91 0.97
CA TRP A 46 3.66 -24.96 1.63
C TRP A 46 3.29 -26.07 0.64
N PHE A 47 2.72 -25.73 -0.51
CA PHE A 47 2.13 -26.73 -1.39
C PHE A 47 3.07 -27.20 -2.51
N CYS A 48 4.09 -26.42 -2.88
CA CYS A 48 4.95 -26.71 -4.03
C CYS A 48 6.39 -27.09 -3.65
N THR A 49 6.73 -27.17 -2.36
CA THR A 49 8.08 -27.55 -1.91
C THR A 49 8.06 -28.47 -0.69
N PRO A 50 9.17 -29.17 -0.37
CA PRO A 50 9.29 -29.97 0.85
C PRO A 50 9.38 -29.16 2.16
N ALA A 51 9.30 -27.82 2.12
CA ALA A 51 9.43 -26.97 3.31
C ALA A 51 8.31 -27.20 4.34
N GLY A 52 7.15 -27.70 3.90
CA GLY A 52 5.98 -27.93 4.75
C GLY A 52 5.40 -26.64 5.35
N PHE A 53 4.37 -26.78 6.19
CA PHE A 53 3.68 -25.63 6.77
C PHE A 53 4.58 -24.73 7.61
N LEU A 54 5.34 -25.31 8.56
CA LEU A 54 6.17 -24.53 9.48
C LEU A 54 7.32 -23.82 8.76
N GLY A 55 7.97 -24.48 7.79
CA GLY A 55 9.02 -23.86 6.98
C GLY A 55 8.48 -22.69 6.15
N ALA A 56 7.32 -22.89 5.50
CA ALA A 56 6.63 -21.83 4.76
C ALA A 56 6.22 -20.66 5.66
N ALA A 57 5.67 -20.94 6.85
CA ALA A 57 5.23 -19.94 7.80
C ALA A 57 6.39 -19.07 8.31
N ILE A 58 7.51 -19.70 8.69
CA ILE A 58 8.71 -18.98 9.17
C ILE A 58 9.28 -18.11 8.06
N ALA A 59 9.48 -18.65 6.85
CA ALA A 59 10.03 -17.89 5.73
C ALA A 59 9.13 -16.70 5.38
N THR A 60 7.82 -16.90 5.34
CA THR A 60 6.84 -15.84 5.08
C THR A 60 6.86 -14.79 6.20
N ALA A 61 6.93 -15.20 7.46
CA ALA A 61 6.98 -14.28 8.59
C ALA A 61 8.23 -13.38 8.54
N VAL A 62 9.38 -13.91 8.14
CA VAL A 62 10.60 -13.11 7.93
C VAL A 62 10.41 -12.10 6.81
N VAL A 63 9.85 -12.52 5.67
CA VAL A 63 9.60 -11.61 4.54
C VAL A 63 8.60 -10.52 4.89
N VAL A 64 7.52 -10.86 5.60
CA VAL A 64 6.54 -9.86 6.09
C VAL A 64 7.20 -8.91 7.08
N GLY A 65 7.94 -9.42 8.06
CA GLY A 65 8.63 -8.58 9.06
C GLY A 65 9.61 -7.61 8.42
N LEU A 66 10.43 -8.08 7.48
CA LEU A 66 11.34 -7.24 6.70
C LEU A 66 10.57 -6.24 5.83
N GLY A 67 9.52 -6.69 5.12
CA GLY A 67 8.69 -5.83 4.29
C GLY A 67 8.05 -4.70 5.08
N VAL A 68 7.46 -5.00 6.24
CA VAL A 68 6.88 -3.99 7.14
C VAL A 68 7.94 -3.00 7.62
N PHE A 69 9.11 -3.49 8.04
CA PHE A 69 10.19 -2.62 8.50
C PHE A 69 10.70 -1.69 7.39
N LEU A 70 10.87 -2.20 6.18
CA LEU A 70 11.39 -1.44 5.04
C LEU A 70 10.36 -0.48 4.43
N LEU A 71 9.09 -0.85 4.43
CA LEU A 71 8.00 -0.04 3.88
C LEU A 71 7.46 1.00 4.87
N ARG A 72 7.78 0.91 6.16
CA ARG A 72 7.40 1.95 7.13
C ARG A 72 7.85 3.33 6.65
N ASP A 73 6.95 4.31 6.73
CA ASP A 73 7.30 5.70 6.42
C ASP A 73 8.32 6.24 7.43
N LYS A 74 9.29 6.99 6.90
CA LYS A 74 10.27 7.69 7.72
C LYS A 74 9.61 8.95 8.30
N PRO A 75 9.97 9.36 9.53
CA PRO A 75 9.38 10.54 10.17
C PRO A 75 9.52 11.82 9.32
N GLU A 76 10.60 11.95 8.54
CA GLU A 76 10.82 13.08 7.62
C GLU A 76 9.86 13.08 6.42
N ALA A 77 9.43 11.90 5.95
CA ALA A 77 8.45 11.79 4.87
C ALA A 77 7.04 12.09 5.37
N ALA A 78 6.70 11.69 6.60
CA ALA A 78 5.40 11.97 7.21
C ALA A 78 5.18 13.47 7.52
N ALA A 79 6.24 14.26 7.64
CA ALA A 79 6.16 15.71 7.87
C ALA A 79 6.05 16.54 6.57
N ALA A 80 6.19 15.90 5.40
CA ALA A 80 6.06 16.53 4.09
C ALA A 80 4.67 16.35 3.45
N HIS A 81 3.78 15.62 4.13
CA HIS A 81 2.36 15.44 3.79
C HIS A 81 1.49 16.31 4.69
#